data_AF-A0AAW9S1E2-F1
#
_entry.id   AF-A0AAW9S1E2-F1
#
_cell.length_a   1.000
_cell.length_b   1.000
_cell.length_c   1.000
_cell.angle_alpha   90.00
_cell.angle_beta   90.00
_cell.angle_gamma   90.00
#
_symmetry.space_group_name_H-M   'P 1'
#
loop_
_entity.id
_entity.type
_entity.pdbx_description
1 polymer ?
#
loop_
_entity_poly.entity_id
_entity_poly.type
_entity_poly.pdbx_seq_one_letter_code
_entity_poly.pdbx_strand_id
1 'polypeptide(L)'
;MDKLKKLLEKQNALWLLIIGVVVILFGLYIFFKIKAKEDAGIEVRLPRLAERLYDLGGKYTLLALCEAVGIITLISGIKQVRDTFKN
;
A
#
# COMPACT_ATOMS: atom_id res chain seq x y z
N MET A 1 5.60 31.04 12.55
CA MET A 1 5.69 30.06 11.44
C MET A 1 5.87 28.63 11.92
N ASP A 2 6.51 28.38 13.07
CA ASP A 2 6.79 27.01 13.55
C ASP A 2 5.56 26.18 13.95
N LYS A 3 4.49 26.83 14.46
CA LYS A 3 3.24 26.13 14.80
C LYS A 3 2.53 25.54 13.57
N LEU A 4 2.56 26.25 12.44
CA LEU A 4 1.98 25.80 11.17
C LEU A 4 2.80 24.64 10.57
N LYS A 5 4.13 24.70 10.66
CA LYS A 5 5.01 23.59 10.24
C LYS A 5 4.78 22.32 11.08
N LYS A 6 4.72 22.43 12.41
CA LYS A 6 4.42 21.28 13.29
C LYS A 6 3.03 20.67 13.01
N LEU A 7 2.02 21.48 12.65
CA LEU A 7 0.70 20.97 12.26
C LEU A 7 0.73 20.21 10.92
N LEU A 8 1.41 20.77 9.91
CA LEU A 8 1.60 20.13 8.60
C LEU A 8 2.38 18.81 8.71
N GLU A 9 3.43 18.76 9.53
CA GLU A 9 4.21 17.54 9.77
C GLU A 9 3.36 16.44 10.41
N LYS A 10 2.54 16.77 11.42
CA LYS A 10 1.60 15.82 12.04
C LYS A 10 0.57 15.32 11.03
N GLN A 11 0.02 16.21 10.21
CA GLN A 11 -0.96 15.84 9.19
C GLN A 11 -0.35 14.93 8.12
N ASN A 12 0.87 15.23 7.67
CA ASN A 12 1.57 14.42 6.68
C ASN A 12 1.87 13.00 7.18
N ALA A 13 2.27 12.88 8.45
CA ALA A 13 2.50 11.57 9.06
C ALA A 13 1.21 10.73 9.16
N LEU A 14 0.08 11.37 9.49
CA LEU A 14 -1.25 10.74 9.44
C LEU A 14 -1.65 10.30 8.03
N TRP A 15 -1.39 11.14 7.02
CA TRP A 15 -1.65 10.78 5.62
C TRP A 15 -0.82 9.59 5.16
N LEU A 16 0.46 9.52 5.54
CA LEU A 16 1.31 8.36 5.25
C LEU A 16 0.74 7.07 5.84
N LEU A 17 0.22 7.12 7.07
CA LEU A 17 -0.44 5.96 7.67
C LEU A 17 -1.67 5.53 6.88
N ILE A 18 -2.53 6.48 6.50
CA ILE A 18 -3.74 6.20 5.72
C ILE A 18 -3.37 5.60 4.36
N ILE A 19 -2.39 6.18 3.66
CA ILE A 19 -1.90 5.67 2.37
C ILE A 19 -1.37 4.25 2.53
N GLY A 20 -0.60 3.96 3.57
CA GLY A 20 -0.11 2.62 3.86
C GLY A 20 -1.23 1.59 4.00
N VAL A 21 -2.27 1.92 4.77
CA VAL A 21 -3.46 1.04 4.92
C VAL A 21 -4.18 0.86 3.58
N VAL A 22 -4.40 1.94 2.84
CA VAL A 22 -5.08 1.89 1.53
C VAL A 22 -4.32 1.02 0.54
N VAL A 23 -2.98 1.09 0.51
CA VAL A 23 -2.14 0.27 -0.37
C VAL A 23 -2.27 -1.21 -0.03
N ILE A 24 -2.29 -1.57 1.26
CA ILE A 24 -2.49 -2.97 1.70
C ILE A 24 -3.88 -3.47 1.27
N LEU A 25 -4.93 -2.70 1.58
CA LEU A 25 -6.30 -3.06 1.20
C LEU A 25 -6.47 -3.18 -0.31
N PHE A 26 -5.81 -2.30 -1.08
CA PHE A 26 -5.81 -2.36 -2.54
C PHE A 26 -5.10 -3.62 -3.06
N GLY A 27 -3.97 -4.00 -2.47
CA GLY A 27 -3.28 -5.26 -2.77
C GLY A 27 -4.17 -6.49 -2.54
N LEU A 28 -4.85 -6.53 -1.38
CA LEU A 28 -5.81 -7.59 -1.06
C LEU A 28 -6.98 -7.61 -2.04
N TYR A 29 -7.55 -6.45 -2.38
CA TYR A 29 -8.63 -6.35 -3.36
C TYR A 29 -8.22 -6.92 -4.72
N ILE A 30 -7.02 -6.58 -5.21
CA ILE A 30 -6.49 -7.14 -6.46
C ILE A 30 -6.34 -8.66 -6.35
N PHE A 31 -5.79 -9.15 -5.24
CA PHE A 31 -5.60 -10.59 -5.02
C PHE A 31 -6.92 -11.35 -5.09
N PHE A 32 -7.95 -10.91 -4.37
CA PHE A 32 -9.27 -11.55 -4.40
C PHE A 32 -9.95 -11.43 -5.76
N LYS A 33 -9.78 -10.31 -6.47
CA LYS A 33 -10.32 -10.12 -7.82
C LYS A 33 -9.69 -11.07 -8.83
N ILE A 34 -8.38 -11.27 -8.75
CA ILE A 34 -7.68 -12.24 -9.60
C ILE A 34 -8.14 -13.65 -9.25
N LYS A 35 -8.15 -14.00 -7.95
CA LYS A 35 -8.60 -15.31 -7.49
C LYS A 35 -10.02 -15.64 -7.96
N ALA A 36 -10.95 -14.70 -7.82
CA ALA A 36 -12.33 -14.88 -8.29
C ALA A 36 -12.43 -15.11 -9.81
N LYS A 37 -11.55 -14.49 -10.60
CA LYS A 37 -11.49 -14.69 -12.05
C LYS A 37 -10.86 -16.04 -12.42
N GLU A 38 -9.78 -16.43 -11.74
CA GLU A 38 -9.15 -17.75 -11.91
C GLU A 38 -10.14 -18.87 -11.55
N ASP A 39 -10.83 -18.74 -10.42
CA ASP A 39 -11.84 -19.72 -9.95
C ASP A 39 -13.03 -19.81 -10.92
N ALA A 40 -13.37 -18.72 -11.61
CA ALA A 40 -14.42 -18.67 -12.62
C ALA A 40 -13.94 -19.12 -14.03
N GLY A 41 -12.66 -19.44 -14.21
CA GLY A 41 -12.08 -19.77 -15.53
C GLY A 41 -12.06 -18.60 -16.52
N ILE A 42 -12.15 -17.36 -16.02
CA ILE A 42 -12.18 -16.14 -16.84
C ILE A 42 -10.76 -15.60 -17.01
N GLU A 43 -10.44 -15.13 -18.22
CA GLU A 43 -9.15 -14.51 -18.53
C GLU A 43 -8.86 -13.30 -17.61
N VAL A 44 -7.72 -13.36 -16.92
CA VAL A 44 -7.27 -12.32 -15.98
C VAL A 44 -6.57 -11.20 -16.75
N ARG A 45 -7.34 -10.20 -17.18
CA ARG A 45 -6.76 -8.97 -17.75
C ARG A 45 -6.34 -7.99 -16.66
N LEU A 46 -5.05 -7.69 -16.61
CA LEU A 46 -4.41 -6.74 -15.69
C LEU A 46 -3.77 -5.58 -16.49
N PRO A 47 -3.59 -4.40 -15.88
CA PRO A 47 -2.80 -3.33 -16.50
C PRO A 47 -1.32 -3.76 -16.62
N ARG A 48 -0.61 -3.32 -17.66
CA ARG A 48 0.74 -3.79 -18.06
C ARG A 48 1.76 -3.97 -16.92
N LEU A 49 1.78 -3.07 -15.93
CA LEU A 49 2.69 -3.18 -14.79
C LEU A 49 2.30 -4.34 -13.86
N ALA A 50 1.01 -4.49 -13.57
CA ALA A 50 0.51 -5.59 -12.77
C ALA A 50 0.60 -6.92 -13.52
N GLU A 51 0.38 -6.91 -14.83
CA GLU A 51 0.53 -8.08 -15.71
C GLU A 51 1.96 -8.64 -15.67
N ARG A 52 2.99 -7.79 -15.79
CA ARG A 52 4.39 -8.23 -15.63
C ARG A 52 4.69 -8.84 -14.27
N LEU A 53 4.18 -8.23 -13.21
CA LEU A 53 4.36 -8.75 -11.84
C LEU A 53 3.61 -10.07 -11.64
N TYR A 54 2.46 -10.21 -12.28
CA TYR A 54 1.66 -11.42 -12.31
C TYR A 54 2.35 -12.52 -13.12
N ASP A 55 2.98 -12.23 -14.25
CA ASP A 55 3.68 -13.22 -15.07
C ASP A 55 4.93 -13.78 -14.34
N LEU A 56 5.55 -12.98 -13.47
CA LEU A 56 6.75 -13.38 -12.71
C LEU A 56 6.46 -14.35 -11.56
N GLY A 57 5.32 -14.23 -10.88
CA GLY A 57 5.02 -15.07 -9.72
C GLY A 57 3.55 -15.08 -9.28
N GLY A 58 2.66 -14.73 -10.21
CA GLY A 58 1.21 -14.79 -10.05
C GLY A 58 0.65 -13.75 -9.10
N LYS A 59 -0.56 -14.03 -8.62
CA LYS A 59 -1.30 -13.18 -7.67
C LYS A 59 -0.55 -12.92 -6.36
N TYR A 60 0.31 -13.85 -5.92
CA TYR A 60 1.06 -13.74 -4.67
C TYR A 60 2.17 -12.70 -4.75
N THR A 61 2.86 -12.58 -5.89
CA THR A 61 3.90 -11.55 -6.09
C THR A 61 3.31 -10.15 -6.07
N LEU A 62 2.16 -9.96 -6.72
CA LEU A 62 1.39 -8.71 -6.67
C LEU A 62 0.99 -8.34 -5.25
N LEU A 63 0.45 -9.31 -4.51
CA LEU A 63 0.06 -9.10 -3.11
C LEU A 63 1.27 -8.73 -2.26
N ALA A 64 2.36 -9.50 -2.34
CA ALA A 64 3.57 -9.28 -1.57
C ALA A 64 4.19 -7.89 -1.84
N LEU A 65 4.16 -7.43 -3.09
CA LEU A 65 4.65 -6.08 -3.44
C LEU A 65 3.79 -4.98 -2.82
N CYS A 66 2.46 -5.08 -2.94
CA CYS A 66 1.56 -4.11 -2.33
C CYS A 66 1.69 -4.12 -0.80
N GLU A 67 1.76 -5.29 -0.17
CA GLU A 67 1.93 -5.41 1.27
C GLU A 67 3.28 -4.88 1.74
N ALA A 68 4.37 -5.20 1.03
CA ALA A 68 5.69 -4.68 1.36
C ALA A 68 5.73 -3.15 1.30
N VAL A 69 5.20 -2.56 0.21
CA VAL A 69 5.13 -1.09 0.06
C VAL A 69 4.23 -0.50 1.15
N GLY A 70 3.09 -1.11 1.42
CA GLY A 70 2.16 -0.68 2.45
C GLY A 70 2.78 -0.69 3.84
N ILE A 71 3.43 -1.79 4.23
CA ILE A 71 4.11 -1.95 5.52
C ILE A 71 5.26 -0.95 5.66
N ILE A 72 6.11 -0.78 4.64
CA ILE A 72 7.21 0.19 4.66
C ILE A 72 6.67 1.62 4.84
N THR A 73 5.56 1.94 4.18
CA THR A 73 4.88 3.23 4.30
C THR A 73 4.34 3.44 5.72
N LEU A 74 3.71 2.40 6.30
CA LEU A 74 3.23 2.44 7.69
C LEU A 74 4.37 2.64 8.69
N ILE A 75 5.46 1.87 8.58
CA ILE A 75 6.63 1.99 9.46
C ILE A 75 7.20 3.41 9.38
N SER A 76 7.30 3.96 8.16
CA SER A 76 7.78 5.33 7.93
C SER A 76 6.85 6.37 8.57
N GLY A 77 5.53 6.20 8.43
CA GLY A 77 4.53 7.05 9.07
C GLY A 77 4.61 6.99 10.60
N ILE A 78 4.70 5.79 11.19
CA ILE A 78 4.84 5.61 12.65
C ILE A 78 6.12 6.28 13.16
N LYS A 79 7.23 6.12 12.43
CA LYS A 79 8.51 6.75 12.79
C LYS A 79 8.39 8.28 12.81
N GLN A 80 7.77 8.87 11.78
CA GLN A 80 7.54 10.32 11.72
C GLN A 80 6.63 10.79 12.87
N VAL A 81 5.51 10.11 13.12
CA VAL A 81 4.62 10.45 14.24
C VAL A 81 5.41 10.44 15.56
N ARG A 82 6.16 9.38 15.83
CA ARG A 82 6.95 9.25 17.06
C ARG A 82 7.99 10.37 17.22
N ASP A 83 8.68 10.71 16.14
CA ASP A 83 9.71 11.76 16.17
C ASP A 83 9.06 13.16 16.37
N THR A 84 7.85 13.38 15.85
CA THR A 84 7.07 14.60 16.12
C THR A 84 6.54 14.70 17.56
N PHE A 85 6.33 13.57 18.26
CA PHE A 85 5.88 13.56 19.66
C PHE A 85 7.04 13.65 20.68
N LYS A 86 8.29 13.38 20.26
CA LYS A 86 9.48 13.55 21.10
C LYS A 86 10.02 14.99 21.14
N ASN A 87 9.55 15.89 20.25
CA ASN A 87 9.99 17.28 20.07
C ASN A 87 8.89 18.33 20.38
#